data_AF-A0AAV7L7M0-F1
#
_entry.id   AF-A0AAV7L7M0-F1
#
_cell.length_a   1.000
_cell.length_b   1.000
_cell.length_c   1.000
_cell.angle_alpha   90.00
_cell.angle_beta   90.00
_cell.angle_gamma   90.00
#
_symmetry.space_group_name_H-M   'P 1'
#
loop_
_entity.id
_entity.type
_entity.pdbx_description
1 polymer ?
#
loop_
_entity_poly.entity_id
_entity_poly.type
_entity_poly.pdbx_seq_one_letter_code
_entity_poly.pdbx_strand_id
1 'polypeptide(L)'
;MSQSEESVLKKGLQFCPSTDLELVQTRIDFYKYIRKIKLAKTFAEAKMKEKTDPLLYEHDLTVGDKDTLMTLVNLDLGDKPVEASDIVKPLGAGLTDKRPPSKFYPVLPAGNKIDLFAEMVIHDLYKKNWNKKVENLTIPEKQALHRLQMDTLVEIKPADKDGNIVIQNKQDYVKEAMRQLLDKTCYAHAIGNPLLKSKEEINLCIVRWENLGLIDQVEAKY
;
A
#
# COMPACT_ATOMS: atom_id res chain seq x y z
N MET A 1 26.12 -12.56 29.48
CA MET A 1 24.91 -11.76 29.15
C MET A 1 24.23 -11.37 30.45
N SER A 2 23.87 -10.10 30.61
CA SER A 2 23.12 -9.63 31.79
C SER A 2 21.62 -9.94 31.68
N GLN A 3 20.91 -9.93 32.80
CA GLN A 3 19.46 -10.17 32.83
C GLN A 3 18.68 -9.14 31.99
N SER A 4 19.13 -7.88 31.96
CA SER A 4 18.51 -6.83 31.14
C SER A 4 18.75 -7.05 29.65
N GLU A 5 19.91 -7.58 29.25
CA GLU A 5 20.19 -7.96 27.86
C GLU A 5 19.29 -9.13 27.45
N GLU A 6 19.14 -10.14 28.30
CA GLU A 6 18.25 -11.27 28.02
C GLU A 6 16.78 -10.83 27.91
N SER A 7 16.34 -9.91 28.79
CA SER A 7 14.99 -9.33 28.74
C SER A 7 14.73 -8.64 27.41
N VAL A 8 15.64 -7.78 26.94
CA VAL A 8 15.42 -7.05 25.69
C VAL A 8 15.48 -7.98 24.48
N LEU A 9 16.41 -8.93 24.45
CA LEU A 9 16.52 -9.87 23.33
C LEU A 9 15.29 -10.78 23.23
N LYS A 10 14.68 -11.17 24.37
CA LYS A 10 13.40 -11.90 24.38
C LYS A 10 12.22 -11.11 23.80
N LYS A 11 12.27 -9.77 23.79
CA LYS A 11 11.22 -8.95 23.17
C LYS A 11 11.23 -9.08 21.64
N GLY A 12 12.36 -9.47 21.03
CA GLY A 12 12.48 -9.77 19.59
C GLY A 12 12.15 -8.59 18.66
N LEU A 13 11.95 -8.86 17.36
CA LEU A 13 11.54 -7.83 16.38
C LEU A 13 10.04 -7.52 16.45
N GLN A 14 9.26 -8.29 17.20
CA GLN A 14 7.84 -8.01 17.46
C GLN A 14 7.65 -6.82 18.40
N PHE A 15 8.74 -6.37 19.03
CA PHE A 15 8.73 -5.18 19.86
C PHE A 15 8.47 -3.92 19.03
N CYS A 16 7.27 -3.38 19.15
CA CYS A 16 6.93 -2.09 18.55
C CYS A 16 7.50 -0.95 19.43
N PRO A 17 8.34 -0.06 18.88
CA PRO A 17 8.77 1.14 19.61
C PRO A 17 7.55 1.98 19.99
N SER A 18 7.60 2.67 21.14
CA SER A 18 6.58 3.64 21.50
C SER A 18 6.52 4.72 20.41
N THR A 19 5.53 4.64 19.53
CA THR A 19 5.30 5.66 18.51
C THR A 19 4.51 6.81 19.12
N ASP A 20 4.87 8.04 18.78
CA ASP A 20 4.04 9.19 19.09
C ASP A 20 2.72 9.04 18.32
N LEU A 21 1.59 9.12 19.02
CA LEU A 21 0.28 9.09 18.37
C LEU A 21 0.10 10.42 17.63
N GLU A 22 0.25 10.41 16.31
CA GLU A 22 -0.02 11.59 15.50
C GLU A 22 -1.54 11.79 15.39
N LEU A 23 -2.10 12.66 16.24
CA LEU A 23 -3.54 12.86 16.36
C LEU A 23 -4.20 13.24 15.03
N VAL A 24 -3.54 14.07 14.22
CA VAL A 24 -4.05 14.53 12.92
C VAL A 24 -4.16 13.37 11.95
N GLN A 25 -3.08 12.61 11.77
CA GLN A 25 -3.07 11.46 10.88
C GLN A 25 -4.02 10.35 11.36
N THR A 26 -4.03 10.08 12.67
CA THR A 26 -4.96 9.15 13.31
C THR A 26 -6.42 9.53 13.03
N ARG A 27 -6.76 10.82 13.13
CA ARG A 27 -8.10 11.32 12.81
C ARG A 27 -8.43 11.12 11.34
N ILE A 28 -7.51 11.43 10.43
CA ILE A 28 -7.70 11.23 8.98
C ILE A 28 -7.98 9.75 8.69
N ASP A 29 -7.19 8.86 9.24
CA ASP A 29 -7.32 7.42 8.99
C ASP A 29 -8.59 6.85 9.64
N PHE A 30 -8.98 7.37 10.80
CA PHE A 30 -10.26 7.05 11.42
C PHE A 30 -11.44 7.46 10.53
N TYR A 31 -11.44 8.66 9.95
CA TYR A 31 -12.51 9.07 9.03
C TYR A 31 -12.52 8.25 7.73
N LYS A 32 -11.36 7.85 7.20
CA LYS A 32 -11.29 6.91 6.07
C LYS A 32 -11.91 5.56 6.43
N TYR A 33 -11.65 5.05 7.63
CA TYR A 33 -12.25 3.83 8.14
C TYR A 33 -13.77 3.94 8.27
N ILE A 34 -14.27 5.01 8.90
CA ILE A 34 -15.71 5.27 9.01
C ILE A 34 -16.37 5.36 7.61
N ARG A 35 -15.74 6.07 6.66
CA ARG A 35 -16.20 6.13 5.27
C ARG A 35 -16.32 4.74 4.65
N LYS A 36 -15.31 3.88 4.84
CA LYS A 36 -15.31 2.50 4.33
C LYS A 36 -16.49 1.69 4.88
N ILE A 37 -16.77 1.80 6.19
CA ILE A 37 -17.93 1.13 6.80
C ILE A 37 -19.24 1.66 6.21
N LYS A 38 -19.39 2.98 6.07
CA LYS A 38 -20.61 3.59 5.52
C LYS A 38 -20.87 3.13 4.08
N LEU A 39 -19.84 3.12 3.23
CA LEU A 39 -19.94 2.62 1.87
C LEU A 39 -20.36 1.14 1.83
N ALA A 40 -19.73 0.31 2.67
CA ALA A 40 -20.08 -1.11 2.76
C ALA A 40 -21.55 -1.31 3.15
N LYS A 41 -22.04 -0.54 4.13
CA LYS A 41 -23.43 -0.55 4.56
C LYS A 41 -24.38 -0.13 3.43
N THR A 42 -24.12 1.00 2.76
CA THR A 42 -25.02 1.49 1.70
C THR A 42 -25.12 0.55 0.51
N PHE A 43 -24.00 -0.04 0.09
CA PHE A 43 -24.03 -1.00 -1.02
C PHE A 43 -24.65 -2.34 -0.60
N ALA A 44 -24.55 -2.74 0.67
CA ALA A 44 -25.27 -3.90 1.19
C ALA A 44 -26.80 -3.66 1.21
N GLU A 45 -27.24 -2.48 1.67
CA GLU A 45 -28.66 -2.11 1.68
C GLU A 45 -29.25 -2.00 0.27
N ALA A 46 -28.51 -1.44 -0.70
CA ALA A 46 -28.93 -1.37 -2.09
C ALA A 46 -29.14 -2.78 -2.70
N LYS A 47 -28.19 -3.70 -2.47
CA LYS A 47 -28.31 -5.10 -2.90
C LYS A 47 -29.47 -5.85 -2.27
N MET A 48 -29.85 -5.50 -1.03
CA MET A 48 -31.01 -6.09 -0.37
C MET A 48 -32.32 -5.55 -0.96
N LYS A 49 -32.39 -4.25 -1.25
CA LYS A 49 -33.58 -3.62 -1.89
C LYS A 49 -33.84 -4.18 -3.30
N GLU A 50 -32.79 -4.41 -4.09
CA GLU A 50 -32.90 -5.05 -5.42
C GLU A 50 -33.46 -6.48 -5.37
N LYS A 51 -33.34 -7.19 -4.23
CA LYS A 51 -33.85 -8.55 -4.06
C LYS A 51 -35.29 -8.62 -3.51
N THR A 52 -35.80 -7.52 -2.95
CA THR A 52 -37.09 -7.51 -2.22
C THR A 52 -38.24 -6.87 -2.98
N ASP A 53 -38.06 -6.47 -4.24
CA ASP A 53 -39.13 -5.89 -5.07
C ASP A 53 -39.44 -6.79 -6.28
N PRO A 54 -40.42 -7.72 -6.18
CA PRO A 54 -40.81 -8.60 -7.28
C PRO A 54 -41.83 -7.97 -8.24
N LEU A 55 -42.24 -6.70 -8.07
CA LEU A 55 -43.33 -6.07 -8.83
C LEU A 55 -42.92 -4.81 -9.60
N LEU A 56 -41.72 -4.82 -10.16
CA LEU A 56 -41.31 -3.89 -11.22
C LEU A 56 -40.58 -4.66 -12.32
N TYR A 57 -41.32 -5.59 -12.94
CA TYR A 57 -40.85 -6.31 -14.11
C TYR A 57 -41.97 -6.42 -15.14
N GLU A 58 -42.48 -5.29 -15.63
CA GLU A 58 -43.11 -5.20 -16.97
C GLU A 58 -42.84 -3.83 -17.59
N HIS A 59 -42.50 -3.84 -18.89
CA HIS A 59 -41.99 -2.79 -19.79
C HIS A 59 -40.45 -2.59 -19.77
N ASP A 60 -39.66 -2.95 -20.78
CA ASP A 60 -39.98 -3.26 -22.18
C ASP A 60 -39.03 -4.28 -22.82
N LEU A 61 -39.62 -4.94 -23.82
CA LEU A 61 -39.04 -5.91 -24.72
C LEU A 61 -37.90 -5.35 -25.59
N THR A 62 -37.11 -6.31 -26.02
CA THR A 62 -36.05 -6.31 -27.02
C THR A 62 -36.38 -5.69 -28.39
N VAL A 63 -35.31 -5.23 -29.06
CA VAL A 63 -35.12 -5.06 -30.53
C VAL A 63 -35.61 -3.73 -31.16
N GLY A 64 -34.65 -2.83 -31.38
CA GLY A 64 -34.38 -2.14 -32.65
C GLY A 64 -35.35 -1.04 -33.13
N ASP A 65 -34.85 0.19 -33.22
CA ASP A 65 -35.06 1.12 -34.35
C ASP A 65 -34.17 2.37 -34.17
N LYS A 66 -32.93 2.37 -34.65
CA LYS A 66 -32.46 2.94 -35.94
C LYS A 66 -32.99 4.32 -36.37
N ASP A 67 -34.16 4.77 -35.94
CA ASP A 67 -34.70 6.07 -36.36
C ASP A 67 -34.29 7.25 -35.44
N THR A 68 -33.87 6.99 -34.20
CA THR A 68 -33.29 8.05 -33.35
C THR A 68 -31.91 8.50 -33.83
N LEU A 69 -31.25 7.73 -34.70
CA LEU A 69 -29.99 8.11 -35.36
C LEU A 69 -30.19 8.94 -36.63
N MET A 70 -31.43 9.02 -37.16
CA MET A 70 -31.76 9.80 -38.38
C MET A 70 -32.21 11.24 -38.09
N THR A 71 -32.35 11.64 -36.82
CA THR A 71 -32.68 13.04 -36.47
C THR A 71 -31.43 13.93 -36.33
N LEU A 72 -30.22 13.37 -36.36
CA LEU A 72 -28.96 14.12 -36.39
C LEU A 72 -28.43 14.39 -37.81
N VAL A 73 -29.19 14.04 -38.86
CA VAL A 73 -28.78 14.12 -40.27
C VAL A 73 -29.36 15.32 -41.03
N ASN A 74 -30.19 16.17 -40.42
CA ASN A 74 -30.62 17.43 -41.04
C ASN A 74 -30.17 18.64 -40.22
N LEU A 75 -28.85 18.86 -40.21
CA LEU A 75 -28.28 20.19 -40.04
C LEU A 75 -28.55 20.96 -41.33
N ASP A 76 -29.25 22.09 -41.19
CA ASP A 76 -29.31 23.14 -42.20
C ASP A 76 -27.88 23.46 -42.65
N LEU A 77 -27.62 23.27 -43.94
CA LEU A 77 -26.39 23.67 -44.63
C LEU A 77 -26.34 25.20 -44.68
N GLY A 78 -25.83 25.80 -43.60
CA GLY A 78 -25.20 27.11 -43.64
C GLY A 78 -23.72 26.95 -43.99
N ASP A 79 -23.35 27.27 -45.22
CA ASP A 79 -21.98 27.22 -45.76
C ASP A 79 -20.94 27.92 -44.87
N LYS A 80 -20.13 27.16 -44.13
CA LYS A 80 -18.74 27.52 -43.76
C LYS A 80 -17.87 26.26 -43.60
N PRO A 81 -16.72 26.15 -44.29
CA PRO A 81 -15.82 25.02 -44.11
C PRO A 81 -15.02 25.20 -42.82
N VAL A 82 -15.09 24.21 -41.91
CA VAL A 82 -14.17 24.09 -40.78
C VAL A 82 -13.16 23.00 -41.13
N GLU A 83 -11.88 23.39 -41.12
CA GLU A 83 -10.70 22.60 -41.46
C GLU A 83 -10.62 21.25 -40.72
N ALA A 84 -10.15 20.23 -41.44
CA ALA A 84 -10.11 18.83 -41.04
C ALA A 84 -8.97 18.48 -40.06
N SER A 85 -8.85 19.21 -38.94
CA SER A 85 -7.85 18.92 -37.90
C SER A 85 -8.40 18.24 -36.64
N ASP A 86 -9.72 18.15 -36.46
CA ASP A 86 -10.27 17.87 -35.13
C ASP A 86 -10.95 16.49 -34.96
N ILE A 87 -10.77 15.55 -35.88
CA ILE A 87 -11.40 14.23 -35.79
C ILE A 87 -10.38 13.10 -35.97
N VAL A 88 -9.41 12.99 -35.06
CA VAL A 88 -8.85 11.69 -34.63
C VAL A 88 -8.42 11.83 -33.17
N LYS A 89 -9.26 11.42 -32.22
CA LYS A 89 -8.74 11.02 -30.90
C LYS A 89 -8.29 9.56 -31.03
N PRO A 90 -7.00 9.24 -30.82
CA PRO A 90 -6.52 7.89 -31.01
C PRO A 90 -7.15 6.95 -29.99
N LEU A 91 -7.63 5.81 -30.49
CA LEU A 91 -8.08 4.66 -29.73
C LEU A 91 -6.87 4.04 -29.02
N GLY A 92 -6.49 4.61 -27.87
CA GLY A 92 -5.28 4.18 -27.14
C GLY A 92 -4.92 5.09 -25.97
N ALA A 93 -5.88 5.45 -25.11
CA ALA A 93 -5.57 6.06 -23.82
C ALA A 93 -5.22 4.94 -22.82
N GLY A 94 -4.03 5.04 -22.24
CA GLY A 94 -3.33 4.00 -21.50
C GLY A 94 -4.07 3.43 -20.29
N LEU A 95 -3.67 2.21 -19.92
CA LEU A 95 -4.08 1.45 -18.74
C LEU A 95 -3.64 2.08 -17.40
N THR A 96 -3.27 3.37 -17.35
CA THR A 96 -2.72 4.04 -16.16
C THR A 96 -3.49 5.27 -15.69
N ASP A 97 -4.57 5.67 -16.37
CA ASP A 97 -5.44 6.72 -15.83
C ASP A 97 -6.24 6.19 -14.64
N LYS A 98 -5.65 6.31 -13.44
CA LYS A 98 -6.39 6.16 -12.18
C LYS A 98 -7.57 7.13 -12.26
N ARG A 99 -8.76 6.58 -12.49
CA ARG A 99 -10.01 7.34 -12.47
C ARG A 99 -10.00 8.25 -11.23
N PRO A 100 -10.40 9.52 -11.37
CA PRO A 100 -10.39 10.44 -10.24
C PRO A 100 -11.15 9.82 -9.06
N PRO A 101 -10.67 10.00 -7.81
CA PRO A 101 -11.26 9.35 -6.66
C PRO A 101 -12.73 9.75 -6.54
N SER A 102 -13.59 8.77 -6.27
CA SER A 102 -15.02 9.00 -6.17
C SER A 102 -15.33 10.03 -5.07
N LYS A 103 -16.00 11.11 -5.44
CA LYS A 103 -16.50 12.14 -4.51
C LYS A 103 -17.72 11.65 -3.72
N PHE A 104 -18.30 10.50 -4.07
CA PHE A 104 -19.47 9.95 -3.40
C PHE A 104 -19.18 9.68 -1.93
N TYR A 105 -19.96 10.31 -1.05
CA TYR A 105 -19.96 10.06 0.37
C TYR A 105 -21.40 9.82 0.82
N PRO A 106 -21.77 8.59 1.19
CA PRO A 106 -23.14 8.30 1.56
C PRO A 106 -23.51 9.04 2.85
N VAL A 107 -24.49 9.92 2.74
CA VAL A 107 -25.14 10.53 3.90
C VAL A 107 -26.12 9.51 4.45
N LEU A 108 -25.78 8.92 5.60
CA LEU A 108 -26.68 8.03 6.32
C LEU A 108 -27.68 8.86 7.13
N PRO A 109 -28.86 8.31 7.47
CA PRO A 109 -29.83 8.99 8.33
C PRO A 109 -29.20 9.45 9.65
N ALA A 110 -29.64 10.59 10.15
CA ALA A 110 -29.24 11.12 11.45
C ALA A 110 -29.48 10.08 12.55
N GLY A 111 -28.55 9.95 13.50
CA GLY A 111 -28.65 8.99 14.61
C GLY A 111 -28.28 7.54 14.24
N ASN A 112 -27.63 7.30 13.11
CA ASN A 112 -27.09 5.97 12.83
C ASN A 112 -25.94 5.63 13.81
N LYS A 113 -25.86 4.34 14.19
CA LYS A 113 -24.88 3.85 15.18
C LYS A 113 -23.41 4.09 14.77
N ILE A 114 -23.14 4.23 13.47
CA ILE A 114 -21.78 4.46 12.94
C ILE A 114 -21.34 5.89 13.27
N ASP A 115 -22.22 6.87 13.07
CA ASP A 115 -21.95 8.27 13.40
C ASP A 115 -21.83 8.49 14.91
N LEU A 116 -22.70 7.88 15.70
CA LEU A 116 -22.58 7.94 17.17
C LEU A 116 -21.24 7.35 17.65
N PHE A 117 -20.85 6.18 17.13
CA PHE A 117 -19.56 5.58 17.44
C PHE A 117 -18.39 6.50 17.00
N ALA A 118 -18.49 7.08 15.80
CA ALA A 118 -17.47 7.99 15.31
C ALA A 118 -17.30 9.22 16.22
N GLU A 119 -18.41 9.82 16.66
CA GLU A 119 -18.40 10.95 17.59
C GLU A 119 -17.80 10.57 18.94
N MET A 120 -18.16 9.40 19.50
CA MET A 120 -17.60 8.92 20.77
C MET A 120 -16.08 8.73 20.70
N VAL A 121 -15.59 8.07 19.64
CA VAL A 121 -14.14 7.83 19.48
C VAL A 121 -13.40 9.15 19.28
N ILE A 122 -13.94 10.08 18.49
CA ILE A 122 -13.33 11.40 18.29
C ILE A 122 -13.28 12.17 19.61
N HIS A 123 -14.36 12.17 20.38
CA HIS A 123 -14.40 12.78 21.69
C HIS A 123 -13.33 12.19 22.64
N ASP A 124 -13.18 10.87 22.67
CA ASP A 124 -12.17 10.19 23.49
C ASP A 124 -10.74 10.49 23.04
N LEU A 125 -10.53 10.60 21.72
CA LEU A 125 -9.25 11.03 21.15
C LEU A 125 -8.87 12.44 21.64
N TYR A 126 -9.83 13.35 21.79
CA TYR A 126 -9.56 14.71 22.31
C TYR A 126 -9.44 14.77 23.83
N LYS A 127 -10.13 13.90 24.57
CA LYS A 127 -10.14 13.91 26.05
C LYS A 127 -8.85 13.37 26.65
N LYS A 128 -8.16 12.45 25.97
CA LYS A 128 -6.98 11.77 26.51
C LYS A 128 -5.70 12.56 26.21
N ASN A 129 -4.84 12.70 27.22
CA ASN A 129 -3.51 13.27 27.03
C ASN A 129 -2.57 12.21 26.43
N TRP A 130 -2.53 12.12 25.11
CA TRP A 130 -1.67 11.20 24.37
C TRP A 130 -0.18 11.56 24.42
N ASN A 131 0.17 12.73 24.96
CA ASN A 131 1.56 13.18 25.10
C ASN A 131 2.29 12.51 26.26
N LYS A 132 1.63 11.64 27.05
CA LYS A 132 2.31 10.87 28.09
C LYS A 132 3.11 9.74 27.44
N LYS A 133 4.38 10.02 27.12
CA LYS A 133 5.33 9.02 26.66
C LYS A 133 5.47 7.94 27.73
N VAL A 134 4.98 6.75 27.43
CA VAL A 134 5.29 5.56 28.21
C VAL A 134 6.49 4.92 27.53
N GLU A 135 7.63 4.94 28.19
CA GLU A 135 8.79 4.21 27.71
C GLU A 135 8.51 2.72 27.82
N ASN A 136 8.67 2.01 26.70
CA ASN A 136 8.48 0.57 26.59
C ASN A 136 9.71 -0.24 27.04
N LEU A 137 10.80 0.45 27.39
CA LEU A 137 12.03 -0.08 27.94
C LEU A 137 12.39 0.64 29.23
N THR A 138 12.81 -0.13 30.22
CA THR A 138 13.40 0.41 31.45
C THR A 138 14.79 0.99 31.17
N ILE A 139 15.31 1.84 32.07
CA ILE A 139 16.67 2.40 31.94
C ILE A 139 17.74 1.30 31.80
N PRO A 140 17.74 0.22 32.61
CA PRO A 140 18.70 -0.88 32.45
C PRO A 140 18.60 -1.59 31.09
N GLU A 141 17.39 -1.73 30.55
CA GLU A 141 17.16 -2.33 29.23
C GLU A 141 17.68 -1.44 28.09
N LYS A 142 17.52 -0.11 28.20
CA LYS A 142 18.11 0.83 27.23
C LYS A 142 19.64 0.78 27.26
N GLN A 143 20.23 0.73 28.45
CA GLN A 143 21.67 0.58 28.60
C GLN A 143 22.16 -0.78 28.06
N ALA A 144 21.39 -1.85 28.27
CA ALA A 144 21.65 -3.16 27.71
C ALA A 144 21.69 -3.13 26.17
N LEU A 145 20.71 -2.48 25.52
CA LEU A 145 20.72 -2.30 24.07
C LEU A 145 21.95 -1.53 23.59
N HIS A 146 22.29 -0.44 24.26
CA HIS A 146 23.47 0.34 23.90
C HIS A 146 24.75 -0.49 24.01
N ARG A 147 24.89 -1.31 25.06
CA ARG A 147 26.04 -2.22 25.19
C ARG A 147 26.08 -3.27 24.09
N LEU A 148 24.96 -3.94 23.82
CA LEU A 148 24.86 -4.94 22.75
C LEU A 148 25.17 -4.35 21.38
N GLN A 149 24.74 -3.12 21.12
CA GLN A 149 25.02 -2.41 19.86
C GLN A 149 26.50 -2.09 19.69
N MET A 150 27.21 -1.80 20.78
CA MET A 150 28.65 -1.50 20.77
C MET A 150 29.53 -2.76 20.82
N ASP A 151 28.94 -3.94 21.08
CA ASP A 151 29.70 -5.19 21.17
C ASP A 151 30.16 -5.64 19.79
N THR A 152 31.48 -5.68 19.59
CA THR A 152 32.10 -6.09 18.32
C THR A 152 32.37 -7.60 18.24
N LEU A 153 32.18 -8.32 19.34
CA LEU A 153 32.40 -9.78 19.43
C LEU A 153 31.16 -10.58 19.05
N VAL A 154 30.01 -9.94 18.94
CA VAL A 154 28.73 -10.57 18.63
C VAL A 154 28.22 -10.04 17.29
N GLU A 155 27.75 -10.94 16.44
CA GLU A 155 27.03 -10.60 15.22
C GLU A 155 25.52 -10.77 15.47
N ILE A 156 24.75 -9.72 15.22
CA ILE A 156 23.28 -9.73 15.35
C ILE A 156 22.69 -9.51 13.96
N LYS A 157 21.91 -10.47 13.46
CA LYS A 157 21.22 -10.39 12.17
C LYS A 157 19.75 -10.74 12.32
N PRO A 158 18.86 -10.18 11.47
CA PRO A 158 17.53 -10.75 11.33
C PRO A 158 17.64 -12.22 10.90
N ALA A 159 16.82 -13.07 11.49
CA ALA A 159 16.66 -14.43 11.02
C ALA A 159 15.95 -14.43 9.67
N ASP A 160 16.20 -15.46 8.85
CA ASP A 160 15.50 -15.66 7.58
C ASP A 160 13.98 -15.86 7.73
N LYS A 161 13.52 -16.22 8.94
CA LYS A 161 12.13 -16.60 9.22
C LYS A 161 11.56 -15.93 10.47
N ASP A 162 10.25 -15.68 10.42
CA ASP A 162 9.36 -15.37 11.54
C ASP A 162 9.71 -14.13 12.37
N GLY A 163 10.41 -13.15 11.80
CA GLY A 163 10.74 -11.91 12.51
C GLY A 163 11.59 -12.14 13.76
N ASN A 164 12.37 -13.22 13.78
CA ASN A 164 13.32 -13.50 14.85
C ASN A 164 14.67 -12.83 14.57
N ILE A 165 15.54 -12.82 15.58
CA ILE A 165 16.94 -12.42 15.45
C ILE A 165 17.86 -13.59 15.75
N VAL A 166 18.97 -13.67 15.02
CA VAL A 166 20.07 -14.58 15.30
C VAL A 166 21.20 -13.79 15.95
N ILE A 167 21.71 -14.32 17.05
CA ILE A 167 22.80 -13.73 17.82
C ILE A 167 23.89 -14.79 17.91
N GLN A 168 25.06 -14.48 17.38
CA GLN A 168 26.17 -15.42 17.29
C GLN A 168 27.48 -14.76 17.71
N ASN A 169 28.38 -15.55 18.29
CA ASN A 169 29.76 -15.13 18.42
C ASN A 169 30.32 -14.87 17.01
N LYS A 170 30.95 -13.72 16.81
CA LYS A 170 31.42 -13.28 15.51
C LYS A 170 32.51 -14.18 14.93
N GLN A 171 33.40 -14.71 15.77
CA GLN A 171 34.47 -15.60 15.32
C GLN A 171 33.88 -16.93 14.81
N ASP A 172 32.94 -17.51 15.56
CA ASP A 172 32.27 -18.74 15.15
C ASP A 172 31.41 -18.52 13.89
N TYR A 173 30.71 -17.39 13.80
CA TYR A 173 29.94 -17.02 12.61
C TYR A 173 30.83 -16.94 11.37
N VAL A 174 31.95 -16.22 11.44
CA VAL A 174 32.90 -16.09 10.32
C VAL A 174 33.51 -17.44 9.95
N LYS A 175 33.88 -18.24 10.96
CA LYS A 175 34.43 -19.58 10.76
C LYS A 175 33.45 -20.49 10.02
N GLU A 176 32.18 -20.50 10.44
CA GLU A 176 31.14 -21.31 9.81
C GLU A 176 30.80 -20.80 8.41
N ALA A 177 30.70 -19.48 8.21
CA ALA A 177 30.51 -18.88 6.89
C ALA A 177 31.62 -19.29 5.92
N MET A 178 32.88 -19.24 6.35
CA MET A 178 34.01 -19.68 5.54
C MET A 178 33.97 -21.19 5.28
N ARG A 179 33.61 -22.00 6.28
CA ARG A 179 33.43 -23.45 6.11
C ARG A 179 32.42 -23.76 5.00
N GLN A 180 31.30 -23.05 4.97
CA GLN A 180 30.26 -23.21 3.94
C GLN A 180 30.71 -22.68 2.58
N LEU A 181 31.31 -21.49 2.51
CA LEU A 181 31.77 -20.89 1.25
C LEU A 181 32.88 -21.68 0.55
N LEU A 182 33.68 -22.42 1.32
CA LEU A 182 34.73 -23.29 0.79
C LEU A 182 34.23 -24.66 0.32
N ASP A 183 32.96 -24.98 0.57
CA ASP A 183 32.35 -26.22 0.11
C ASP A 183 32.09 -26.18 -1.40
N LYS A 184 32.99 -26.82 -2.15
CA LYS A 184 32.93 -26.92 -3.61
C LYS A 184 31.82 -27.85 -4.12
N THR A 185 31.15 -28.60 -3.25
CA THR A 185 30.01 -29.44 -3.65
C THR A 185 28.74 -28.62 -3.78
N CYS A 186 28.61 -27.55 -3.00
CA CYS A 186 27.45 -26.65 -3.01
C CYS A 186 27.72 -25.32 -3.73
N TYR A 187 28.94 -24.77 -3.61
CA TYR A 187 29.28 -23.44 -4.11
C TYR A 187 30.43 -23.48 -5.13
N ALA A 188 30.35 -22.61 -6.15
CA ALA A 188 31.42 -22.40 -7.12
C ALA A 188 31.86 -20.94 -7.09
N HIS A 189 33.15 -20.70 -7.37
CA HIS A 189 33.66 -19.33 -7.47
C HIS A 189 33.01 -18.63 -8.65
N ALA A 190 32.36 -17.49 -8.41
CA ALA A 190 31.73 -16.71 -9.46
C ALA A 190 32.80 -16.07 -10.35
N ILE A 191 32.68 -16.26 -11.67
CA ILE A 191 33.53 -15.57 -12.65
C ILE A 191 32.96 -14.16 -12.82
N GLY A 192 33.56 -13.20 -12.11
CA GLY A 192 33.11 -11.80 -12.08
C GLY A 192 31.96 -11.54 -11.11
N ASN A 193 31.51 -10.29 -11.04
CA ASN A 193 30.39 -9.90 -10.19
C ASN A 193 29.06 -10.12 -10.94
N PRO A 194 28.27 -11.17 -10.60
CA PRO A 194 27.02 -11.44 -11.30
C PRO A 194 25.98 -10.31 -11.15
N LEU A 195 26.07 -9.50 -10.08
CA LEU A 195 25.17 -8.37 -9.87
C LEU A 195 25.38 -7.25 -10.88
N LEU A 196 26.60 -7.07 -11.40
CA LEU A 196 26.87 -6.05 -12.43
C LEU A 196 26.15 -6.40 -13.73
N LYS A 197 26.26 -7.65 -14.16
CA LYS A 197 25.58 -8.13 -15.37
C LYS A 197 24.07 -8.01 -15.24
N SER A 198 23.50 -8.48 -14.13
CA SER A 198 22.05 -8.35 -13.90
C SER A 198 21.60 -6.89 -13.82
N LYS A 199 22.41 -6.00 -13.21
CA LYS A 199 22.10 -4.57 -13.15
C LYS A 199 22.11 -3.91 -14.53
N GLU A 200 23.09 -4.26 -15.37
CA GLU A 200 23.17 -3.80 -16.76
C GLU A 200 21.96 -4.27 -17.57
N GLU A 201 21.59 -5.55 -17.46
CA GLU A 201 20.42 -6.12 -18.13
C GLU A 201 19.12 -5.43 -17.69
N ILE A 202 18.94 -5.19 -16.39
CA ILE A 202 17.78 -4.45 -15.86
C ILE A 202 17.74 -3.03 -16.43
N ASN A 203 18.87 -2.32 -16.42
CA ASN A 203 18.95 -0.96 -16.96
C ASN A 203 18.62 -0.91 -18.47
N LEU A 204 19.08 -1.89 -19.25
CA LEU A 204 18.74 -2.00 -20.67
C LEU A 204 17.24 -2.22 -20.88
N CYS A 205 16.60 -3.03 -20.04
CA CYS A 205 15.15 -3.23 -20.06
C CYS A 205 14.39 -1.94 -19.73
N ILE A 206 14.82 -1.20 -18.70
CA ILE A 206 14.22 0.10 -18.31
C ILE A 206 14.29 1.08 -19.48
N VAL A 207 15.47 1.28 -20.08
CA VAL A 207 15.66 2.17 -21.24
C VAL A 207 14.80 1.74 -22.43
N ARG A 208 14.70 0.43 -22.69
CA ARG A 208 13.86 -0.09 -23.77
C ARG A 208 12.38 0.18 -23.52
N TRP A 209 11.90 0.04 -22.30
CA TRP A 209 10.51 0.27 -21.94
C TRP A 209 10.15 1.76 -21.95
N GLU A 210 11.07 2.63 -21.55
CA GLU A 210 10.92 4.09 -21.67
C GLU A 210 10.78 4.50 -23.15
N ASN A 211 11.66 3.98 -24.02
CA ASN A 211 11.61 4.27 -25.47
C ASN A 211 10.35 3.73 -26.16
N LEU A 212 9.73 2.67 -25.62
CA LEU A 212 8.47 2.12 -26.10
C LEU A 212 7.24 2.82 -25.49
N GLY A 213 7.43 3.78 -24.57
CA GLY A 213 6.35 4.48 -23.88
C GLY A 213 5.55 3.59 -22.90
N LEU A 214 6.16 2.49 -22.43
CA LEU A 214 5.52 1.56 -21.49
C LEU A 214 5.67 2.00 -20.03
N ILE A 215 6.70 2.79 -19.73
CA ILE A 215 6.97 3.41 -18.43
C ILE A 215 7.34 4.87 -18.65
N ASP A 216 7.03 5.73 -17.68
CA ASP A 216 7.39 7.15 -17.74
C ASP A 216 8.78 7.45 -17.12
N GLN A 217 9.25 8.68 -17.29
CA GLN A 217 10.56 9.13 -16.76
C GLN A 217 10.66 9.15 -15.23
N VAL A 218 9.51 9.15 -14.53
CA VAL A 218 9.46 9.12 -13.07
C VAL A 218 9.59 7.68 -12.60
N GLU A 219 8.86 6.76 -13.22
CA GLU A 219 8.88 5.32 -12.98
C GLU A 219 10.24 4.70 -13.31
N ALA A 220 10.92 5.16 -14.37
CA ALA A 220 12.25 4.68 -14.75
C ALA A 220 13.37 5.02 -13.74
N LYS A 221 13.12 5.95 -12.82
CA LYS A 221 14.10 6.39 -11.80
C LYS A 221 13.94 5.73 -10.44
N TYR A 222 12.86 4.97 -10.22
CA TYR A 222 12.62 4.19 -9.00
C TYR A 222 13.18 2.78 -9.12
#